data_AF-R6PTI7-F1
#
_entry.id   AF-R6PTI7-F1
#
_cell.length_a   1.000
_cell.length_b   1.000
_cell.length_c   1.000
_cell.angle_alpha   90.00
_cell.angle_beta   90.00
_cell.angle_gamma   90.00
#
_symmetry.space_group_name_H-M   'P 1'
#
loop_
_entity.id
_entity.type
_entity.pdbx_description
1 polymer ?
#
loop_
_entity_poly.entity_id
_entity_poly.type
_entity_poly.pdbx_seq_one_letter_code
_entity_poly.pdbx_strand_id
1 'polypeptide(L)'
;MKKKLSLLLCLAMTLFVMTSSTKITTIFVIGDSTAAEKSNFKDNPERGWGMVLQGFFDDKILVDNHAVNGRSSKSFINEGRWQKVLDRLKPGDYVFIQFGHNDEKPKPDRHTDPGSTFDANLRRFVEETRQKGGIPVLFNSVVRRCWYAENLKNDDDEKLRKTVFDGEEKINSDTLIDTHGAYVVAPRCVAQELNVPFVDATKITHDIETSLGIKGSRSLHMWYKPGEVPSIPKGRMDNTHYNVYGARIIAGALADAIGKAVPALGKHVRHYDYVVSAEGRGNFMTLQDAVNAVPAGKKTTILILGGKWNKPTGTQGKKIKYVKYWGAKVK
;
A
#
# COMPACT_ATOMS: atom_id res chain seq x y z
N MET A 1 57.27 -40.66 -13.92
CA MET A 1 56.68 -39.48 -13.23
C MET A 1 55.61 -38.76 -14.07
N LYS A 2 54.56 -39.44 -14.58
CA LYS A 2 53.48 -38.78 -15.37
C LYS A 2 52.07 -39.38 -15.20
N LYS A 3 51.78 -40.12 -14.11
CA LYS A 3 50.45 -40.75 -13.92
C LYS A 3 49.83 -40.57 -12.52
N LYS A 4 50.33 -39.63 -11.71
CA LYS A 4 49.80 -39.38 -10.34
C LYS A 4 49.41 -37.92 -10.07
N LEU A 5 49.13 -37.12 -11.11
CA LEU A 5 48.73 -35.71 -10.94
C LEU A 5 47.33 -35.37 -11.48
N SER A 6 46.59 -36.34 -12.02
CA SER A 6 45.21 -36.11 -12.50
C SER A 6 44.13 -36.58 -11.53
N LEU A 7 44.50 -37.03 -10.33
CA LEU A 7 43.57 -37.60 -9.34
C LEU A 7 43.52 -36.81 -8.02
N LEU A 8 43.96 -35.55 -8.06
CA LEU A 8 43.88 -34.59 -6.93
C LEU A 8 43.20 -33.28 -7.34
N LEU A 9 42.42 -33.33 -8.43
CA LEU A 9 41.30 -32.42 -8.65
C LEU A 9 39.97 -33.11 -8.27
N CYS A 10 40.04 -34.07 -7.34
CA CYS A 10 38.89 -34.43 -6.54
C CYS A 10 38.53 -33.23 -5.67
N LEU A 11 37.24 -32.90 -5.65
CA LEU A 11 36.58 -32.30 -4.49
C LEU A 11 36.69 -30.78 -4.27
N ALA A 12 36.70 -29.99 -5.34
CA ALA A 12 36.27 -28.58 -5.26
C ALA A 12 35.25 -28.20 -6.35
N MET A 13 34.63 -29.19 -7.01
CA MET A 13 33.21 -29.03 -7.35
C MET A 13 32.44 -29.12 -6.03
N THR A 14 32.48 -28.03 -5.25
CA THR A 14 31.36 -27.74 -4.36
C THR A 14 30.15 -27.79 -5.26
N LEU A 15 29.38 -28.89 -5.14
CA LEU A 15 27.96 -28.86 -5.42
C LEU A 15 27.49 -27.53 -4.86
N PHE A 16 27.21 -26.57 -5.74
CA PHE A 16 26.27 -25.54 -5.41
C PHE A 16 24.97 -26.33 -5.29
N VAL A 17 24.75 -26.91 -4.11
CA VAL A 17 23.43 -27.29 -3.68
C VAL A 17 22.72 -25.95 -3.71
N MET A 18 22.09 -25.67 -4.84
CA MET A 18 21.00 -24.73 -4.95
C MET A 18 19.93 -25.31 -4.04
N THR A 19 20.14 -25.20 -2.73
CA THR A 19 19.03 -25.21 -1.80
C THR A 19 18.23 -24.02 -2.30
N SER A 20 17.16 -24.31 -3.03
CA SER A 20 16.05 -23.39 -3.20
C SER A 20 15.49 -23.18 -1.80
N SER A 21 16.23 -22.42 -0.98
CA SER A 21 15.68 -21.64 0.09
C SER A 21 14.52 -20.92 -0.57
N THR A 22 13.31 -21.18 -0.12
CA THR A 22 12.14 -20.41 -0.51
C THR A 22 12.35 -19.01 0.04
N LYS A 23 13.20 -18.24 -0.63
CA LYS A 23 13.60 -16.90 -0.22
C LYS A 23 12.36 -16.04 -0.32
N ILE A 24 11.87 -15.61 0.84
CA ILE A 24 10.82 -14.60 0.90
C ILE A 24 11.42 -13.32 0.34
N THR A 25 10.75 -12.74 -0.65
CA THR A 25 11.12 -11.44 -1.21
C THR A 25 10.39 -10.36 -0.43
N THR A 26 11.11 -9.33 0.03
CA THR A 26 10.48 -8.22 0.74
C THR A 26 10.15 -7.09 -0.22
N ILE A 27 8.95 -6.53 -0.09
CA ILE A 27 8.54 -5.27 -0.69
C ILE A 27 8.52 -4.24 0.44
N PHE A 28 9.43 -3.28 0.38
CA PHE A 28 9.38 -2.11 1.25
C PHE A 28 8.46 -1.06 0.62
N VAL A 29 7.49 -0.55 1.36
CA VAL A 29 6.64 0.56 0.91
C VAL A 29 7.06 1.83 1.64
N ILE A 30 7.43 2.89 0.90
CA ILE A 30 7.70 4.21 1.47
C ILE A 30 6.72 5.23 0.89
N GLY A 31 6.24 6.13 1.75
CA GLY A 31 5.25 7.13 1.35
C GLY A 31 4.62 7.87 2.52
N ASP A 32 3.44 8.42 2.25
CA ASP A 32 2.69 9.29 3.15
C ASP A 32 1.51 8.59 3.85
N SER A 33 0.57 9.39 4.39
CA SER A 33 -0.62 8.93 5.11
C SER A 33 -1.54 8.02 4.29
N THR A 34 -1.56 8.14 2.97
CA THR A 34 -2.43 7.33 2.10
C THR A 34 -1.96 5.88 2.01
N ALA A 35 -0.68 5.62 2.26
CA ALA A 35 -0.07 4.29 2.28
C ALA A 35 0.18 3.77 3.69
N ALA A 36 0.33 4.65 4.69
CA ALA A 36 0.83 4.35 6.03
C ALA A 36 0.06 3.30 6.86
N GLU A 37 0.80 2.62 7.73
CA GLU A 37 0.27 1.88 8.88
C GLU A 37 -0.46 2.82 9.85
N LYS A 38 -1.55 2.35 10.47
CA LYS A 38 -2.39 3.15 11.39
C LYS A 38 -2.39 2.55 12.78
N SER A 39 -1.71 3.16 13.75
CA SER A 39 -1.54 2.58 15.09
C SER A 39 -2.83 2.36 15.88
N ASN A 40 -3.89 3.13 15.60
CA ASN A 40 -5.20 3.04 16.25
C ASN A 40 -6.23 2.21 15.46
N PHE A 41 -5.78 1.30 14.59
CA PHE A 41 -6.61 0.52 13.68
C PHE A 41 -7.76 -0.27 14.34
N LYS A 42 -7.66 -0.57 15.64
CA LYS A 42 -8.69 -1.34 16.38
C LYS A 42 -9.98 -0.56 16.54
N ASP A 43 -9.85 0.74 16.81
CA ASP A 43 -10.99 1.60 17.10
C ASP A 43 -11.29 2.53 15.92
N ASN A 44 -10.29 2.84 15.10
CA ASN A 44 -10.41 3.75 13.96
C ASN A 44 -10.39 2.97 12.63
N PRO A 45 -11.35 3.19 11.72
CA PRO A 45 -11.42 2.48 10.44
C PRO A 45 -10.43 2.97 9.39
N GLU A 46 -9.66 4.03 9.65
CA GLU A 46 -8.67 4.55 8.71
C GLU A 46 -7.61 3.49 8.37
N ARG A 47 -7.27 3.34 7.09
CA ARG A 47 -6.24 2.42 6.61
C ARG A 47 -5.47 3.05 5.45
N GLY A 48 -4.16 2.86 5.42
CA GLY A 48 -3.39 3.12 4.21
C GLY A 48 -3.50 1.95 3.23
N TRP A 49 -3.38 2.21 1.92
CA TRP A 49 -3.36 1.14 0.92
C TRP A 49 -2.17 0.19 1.14
N GLY A 50 -1.00 0.72 1.51
CA GLY A 50 0.19 -0.06 1.84
C GLY A 50 0.01 -0.97 3.06
N MET A 51 -0.81 -0.55 4.03
CA MET A 51 -1.11 -1.33 5.25
C MET A 51 -1.84 -2.64 4.94
N VAL A 52 -2.73 -2.65 3.94
CA VAL A 52 -3.54 -3.82 3.57
C VAL A 52 -3.00 -4.58 2.36
N LEU A 53 -1.88 -4.12 1.77
CA LEU A 53 -1.32 -4.63 0.53
C LEU A 53 -0.88 -6.10 0.63
N GLN A 54 -0.43 -6.55 1.80
CA GLN A 54 -0.02 -7.96 2.01
C GLN A 54 -1.12 -8.96 1.61
N GLY A 55 -2.39 -8.59 1.78
CA GLY A 55 -3.52 -9.44 1.40
C GLY A 55 -3.65 -9.71 -0.10
N PHE A 56 -2.82 -9.08 -0.94
CA PHE A 56 -2.81 -9.24 -2.39
C PHE A 56 -1.59 -9.97 -2.95
N PHE A 57 -0.73 -10.51 -2.09
CA PHE A 57 0.41 -11.32 -2.50
C PHE A 57 0.39 -12.68 -1.83
N ASP A 58 1.06 -13.67 -2.42
CA ASP A 58 1.27 -14.96 -1.78
C ASP A 58 2.33 -14.94 -0.66
N ASP A 59 2.50 -16.07 0.03
CA ASP A 59 3.37 -16.20 1.19
C ASP A 59 4.87 -16.13 0.89
N LYS A 60 5.24 -16.01 -0.40
CA LYS A 60 6.63 -15.78 -0.84
C LYS A 60 6.98 -14.29 -0.89
N ILE A 61 6.00 -13.42 -0.72
CA ILE A 61 6.18 -11.97 -0.65
C ILE A 61 5.82 -11.47 0.75
N LEU A 62 6.73 -10.71 1.35
CA LEU A 62 6.50 -9.96 2.57
C LEU A 62 6.43 -8.47 2.24
N VAL A 63 5.31 -7.82 2.56
CA VAL A 63 5.16 -6.38 2.51
C VAL A 63 5.58 -5.80 3.86
N ASP A 64 6.64 -5.01 3.86
CA ASP A 64 7.13 -4.25 5.00
C ASP A 64 6.84 -2.76 4.76
N ASN A 65 5.76 -2.26 5.36
CA ASN A 65 5.28 -0.91 5.09
C ASN A 65 5.92 0.12 6.05
N HIS A 66 6.71 1.03 5.46
CA HIS A 66 7.40 2.13 6.13
C HIS A 66 6.78 3.49 5.80
N ALA A 67 5.65 3.57 5.09
CA ALA A 67 4.96 4.83 4.86
C ALA A 67 4.43 5.43 6.18
N VAL A 68 4.42 6.76 6.28
CA VAL A 68 4.12 7.47 7.54
C VAL A 68 3.25 8.69 7.29
N ASN A 69 2.26 8.89 8.15
CA ASN A 69 1.38 10.05 8.13
C ASN A 69 2.15 11.39 8.07
N GLY A 70 1.69 12.29 7.21
CA GLY A 70 2.21 13.65 7.05
C GLY A 70 3.63 13.76 6.49
N ARG A 71 4.26 12.67 6.01
CA ARG A 71 5.62 12.72 5.45
C ARG A 71 5.59 13.08 3.98
N SER A 72 6.55 13.91 3.58
CA SER A 72 6.92 14.21 2.21
C SER A 72 8.21 13.46 1.86
N SER A 73 8.62 13.49 0.58
CA SER A 73 9.91 12.92 0.17
C SER A 73 11.07 13.51 0.98
N LYS A 74 11.04 14.83 1.22
CA LYS A 74 12.03 15.58 1.99
C LYS A 74 12.03 15.21 3.47
N SER A 75 10.87 15.26 4.14
CA SER A 75 10.83 14.96 5.58
C SER A 75 11.10 13.49 5.86
N PHE A 76 10.74 12.58 4.96
CA PHE A 76 11.07 11.16 5.09
C PHE A 76 12.60 10.90 5.09
N ILE A 77 13.33 11.62 4.24
CA ILE A 77 14.79 11.59 4.22
C ILE A 77 15.36 12.23 5.49
N ASN A 78 14.95 13.47 5.79
CA ASN A 78 15.52 14.26 6.89
C ASN A 78 15.29 13.63 8.28
N GLU A 79 14.18 12.92 8.47
CA GLU A 79 13.88 12.19 9.71
C GLU A 79 14.59 10.83 9.83
N GLY A 80 15.47 10.49 8.88
CA GLY A 80 16.22 9.22 8.87
C GLY A 80 15.36 7.99 8.60
N ARG A 81 14.13 8.16 8.09
CA ARG A 81 13.23 7.03 7.80
C ARG A 81 13.70 6.25 6.59
N TRP A 82 14.23 6.95 5.60
CA TRP A 82 14.84 6.30 4.45
C TRP A 82 16.03 5.41 4.84
N GLN A 83 16.89 5.89 5.75
CA GLN A 83 18.02 5.12 6.24
C GLN A 83 17.57 3.79 6.88
N LYS A 84 16.48 3.80 7.66
CA LYS A 84 15.92 2.58 8.27
C LYS A 84 15.50 1.52 7.25
N VAL A 85 15.07 1.94 6.06
CA VAL A 85 14.75 1.02 4.95
C VAL A 85 16.04 0.50 4.32
N LEU A 86 16.97 1.40 3.98
CA LEU A 86 18.26 1.04 3.38
C LEU A 86 19.08 0.05 4.22
N ASP A 87 19.03 0.16 5.54
CA ASP A 87 19.76 -0.73 6.45
C ASP A 87 19.20 -2.16 6.46
N ARG A 88 17.94 -2.34 6.03
CA ARG A 88 17.23 -3.63 6.02
C ARG A 88 17.09 -4.22 4.63
N LEU A 89 17.25 -3.40 3.59
CA LEU A 89 17.10 -3.77 2.19
C LEU A 89 18.16 -4.79 1.78
N LYS A 90 17.73 -5.89 1.13
CA LYS A 90 18.63 -6.94 0.62
C LYS A 90 18.54 -7.04 -0.91
N PRO A 91 19.58 -7.59 -1.56
CA PRO A 91 19.53 -7.83 -3.01
C PRO A 91 18.31 -8.66 -3.43
N GLY A 92 17.57 -8.15 -4.42
CA GLY A 92 16.35 -8.73 -4.95
C GLY A 92 15.05 -8.31 -4.25
N ASP A 93 15.11 -7.55 -3.17
CA ASP A 93 13.94 -6.91 -2.56
C ASP A 93 13.46 -5.73 -3.41
N TYR A 94 12.20 -5.33 -3.25
CA TYR A 94 11.60 -4.20 -3.95
C TYR A 94 11.41 -3.01 -3.02
N VAL A 95 11.46 -1.80 -3.57
CA VAL A 95 11.06 -0.56 -2.87
C VAL A 95 9.99 0.15 -3.69
N PHE A 96 8.77 0.22 -3.17
CA PHE A 96 7.66 0.97 -3.74
C PHE A 96 7.68 2.39 -3.17
N ILE A 97 7.78 3.38 -4.05
CA ILE A 97 8.04 4.77 -3.71
C ILE A 97 6.86 5.63 -4.16
N GLN A 98 6.08 6.17 -3.21
CA GLN A 98 4.91 7.02 -3.49
C GLN A 98 4.89 8.26 -2.58
N PHE A 99 5.16 9.43 -3.17
CA PHE A 99 5.11 10.74 -2.50
C PHE A 99 4.42 11.79 -3.38
N GLY A 100 4.17 12.98 -2.83
CA GLY A 100 3.48 14.08 -3.51
C GLY A 100 2.55 14.87 -2.60
N HIS A 101 1.63 14.21 -1.87
CA HIS A 101 0.61 14.88 -1.04
C HIS A 101 1.17 15.92 -0.07
N ASN A 102 2.28 15.61 0.60
CA ASN A 102 2.87 16.51 1.59
C ASN A 102 4.00 17.36 1.01
N ASP A 103 4.53 16.97 -0.15
CA ASP A 103 5.58 17.67 -0.88
C ASP A 103 5.07 18.98 -1.47
N GLU A 104 3.80 19.01 -1.89
CA GLU A 104 3.13 20.20 -2.43
C GLU A 104 2.70 21.22 -1.39
N LYS A 105 2.71 20.85 -0.11
CA LYS A 105 2.21 21.71 0.97
C LYS A 105 3.27 22.76 1.31
N PRO A 106 2.87 24.02 1.59
CA PRO A 106 3.80 25.15 1.77
C PRO A 106 4.66 25.07 3.04
N LYS A 107 4.57 23.98 3.83
CA LYS A 107 5.33 23.83 5.07
C LYS A 107 6.81 23.62 4.74
N PRO A 108 7.74 24.49 5.18
CA PRO A 108 9.14 24.45 4.74
C PRO A 108 9.88 23.14 5.02
N ASP A 109 9.53 22.44 6.09
CA ASP A 109 10.11 21.15 6.49
C ASP A 109 9.63 19.98 5.59
N ARG A 110 8.56 20.18 4.81
CA ARG A 110 7.98 19.17 3.92
C ARG A 110 8.07 19.54 2.44
N HIS A 111 7.92 20.83 2.12
CA HIS A 111 7.80 21.35 0.76
C HIS A 111 9.02 20.98 -0.09
N THR A 112 8.74 20.56 -1.33
CA THR A 112 9.71 20.39 -2.41
C THR A 112 9.11 20.95 -3.70
N ASP A 113 9.84 20.97 -4.81
CA ASP A 113 9.36 21.53 -6.07
C ASP A 113 9.58 20.51 -7.20
N PRO A 114 8.53 20.14 -7.98
CA PRO A 114 8.65 19.31 -9.17
C PRO A 114 9.63 19.91 -10.18
N GLY A 115 10.39 19.06 -10.85
CA GLY A 115 11.48 19.48 -11.74
C GLY A 115 12.78 19.88 -11.02
N SER A 116 12.79 19.92 -9.68
CA SER A 116 14.00 20.21 -8.90
C SER A 116 14.12 19.31 -7.66
N THR A 117 13.81 19.82 -6.46
CA THR A 117 14.05 19.13 -5.18
C THR A 117 13.19 17.89 -5.01
N PHE A 118 11.97 17.87 -5.55
CA PHE A 118 11.12 16.68 -5.52
C PHE A 118 11.74 15.56 -6.36
N ASP A 119 12.05 15.86 -7.62
CA ASP A 119 12.67 14.92 -8.55
C ASP A 119 14.02 14.41 -8.03
N ALA A 120 14.84 15.29 -7.44
CA ALA A 120 16.11 14.91 -6.82
C ALA A 120 15.93 13.89 -5.68
N ASN A 121 14.91 14.06 -4.83
CA ASN A 121 14.60 13.08 -3.79
C ASN A 121 14.13 11.74 -4.38
N LEU A 122 13.30 11.76 -5.44
CA LEU A 122 12.87 10.53 -6.11
C LEU A 122 14.04 9.79 -6.76
N ARG A 123 14.95 10.52 -7.45
CA ARG A 123 16.19 9.94 -8.00
C ARG A 123 17.03 9.31 -6.90
N ARG A 124 17.20 9.99 -5.77
CA ARG A 124 17.93 9.47 -4.62
C ARG A 124 17.37 8.15 -4.11
N PHE A 125 16.06 8.03 -3.92
CA PHE A 125 15.44 6.77 -3.50
C PHE A 125 15.72 5.63 -4.49
N VAL A 126 15.60 5.91 -5.79
CA VAL A 126 15.86 4.94 -6.86
C VAL A 126 17.31 4.48 -6.87
N GLU A 127 18.25 5.43 -6.84
CA GLU A 127 19.69 5.17 -6.92
C GLU A 127 20.19 4.42 -5.70
N GLU A 128 19.84 4.87 -4.49
CA GLU A 128 20.28 4.22 -3.26
C GLU A 128 19.64 2.82 -3.09
N THR A 129 18.41 2.62 -3.60
CA THR A 129 17.81 1.27 -3.70
C THR A 129 18.66 0.36 -4.59
N ARG A 130 19.04 0.81 -5.78
CA ARG A 130 19.86 0.05 -6.73
C ARG A 130 21.24 -0.27 -6.16
N GLN A 131 21.87 0.68 -5.45
CA GLN A 131 23.17 0.48 -4.81
C GLN A 131 23.13 -0.67 -3.77
N LYS A 132 21.99 -0.92 -3.14
CA LYS A 132 21.77 -2.07 -2.23
C LYS A 132 21.38 -3.37 -2.95
N GLY A 133 21.30 -3.36 -4.28
CA GLY A 133 20.82 -4.48 -5.09
C GLY A 133 19.29 -4.65 -5.05
N GLY A 134 18.56 -3.68 -4.51
CA GLY A 134 17.09 -3.67 -4.54
C GLY A 134 16.53 -3.19 -5.88
N ILE A 135 15.23 -3.36 -6.06
CA ILE A 135 14.50 -3.03 -7.28
C ILE A 135 13.48 -1.93 -6.96
N PRO A 136 13.74 -0.67 -7.37
CA PRO A 136 12.82 0.43 -7.12
C PRO A 136 11.64 0.40 -8.10
N VAL A 137 10.46 0.77 -7.62
CA VAL A 137 9.23 0.97 -8.41
C VAL A 137 8.62 2.30 -8.00
N LEU A 138 8.46 3.21 -8.96
CA LEU A 138 7.91 4.54 -8.71
C LEU A 138 6.41 4.59 -8.93
N PHE A 139 5.74 5.37 -8.09
CA PHE A 139 4.32 5.66 -8.15
C PHE A 139 4.16 7.19 -8.13
N ASN A 140 3.18 7.71 -8.87
CA ASN A 140 2.62 9.02 -8.53
C ASN A 140 1.62 8.89 -7.37
N SER A 141 1.18 10.00 -6.80
CA SER A 141 0.23 9.98 -5.67
C SER A 141 -1.15 9.47 -6.09
N VAL A 142 -1.84 8.77 -5.18
CA VAL A 142 -3.30 8.56 -5.32
C VAL A 142 -4.04 9.90 -5.33
N VAL A 143 -5.22 9.97 -5.94
CA VAL A 143 -6.01 11.21 -5.97
C VAL A 143 -6.64 11.53 -4.61
N ARG A 144 -6.84 12.83 -4.36
CA ARG A 144 -7.87 13.30 -3.45
C ARG A 144 -9.24 13.25 -4.12
N ARG A 145 -10.26 12.90 -3.34
CA ARG A 145 -11.64 12.99 -3.77
C ARG A 145 -12.10 14.45 -3.81
N CYS A 146 -11.96 15.10 -4.96
CA CYS A 146 -12.31 16.50 -5.14
C CYS A 146 -13.26 16.69 -6.32
N TRP A 147 -14.48 17.17 -6.05
CA TRP A 147 -15.50 17.49 -7.06
C TRP A 147 -15.76 19.00 -7.12
N TYR A 148 -14.78 19.80 -6.70
CA TYR A 148 -14.90 21.24 -6.55
C TYR A 148 -13.68 21.95 -7.16
N ALA A 149 -13.93 22.82 -8.14
CA ALA A 149 -12.95 23.57 -8.91
C ALA A 149 -13.06 25.08 -8.64
N GLU A 150 -12.52 25.56 -7.52
CA GLU A 150 -12.21 26.97 -7.25
C GLU A 150 -11.06 27.05 -6.25
N ASN A 151 -10.22 28.09 -6.31
CA ASN A 151 -9.14 28.47 -5.36
C ASN A 151 -8.96 27.54 -4.14
N LEU A 152 -8.54 26.30 -4.39
CA LEU A 152 -8.44 25.28 -3.36
C LEU A 152 -7.26 25.65 -2.49
N LYS A 153 -7.52 25.82 -1.19
CA LYS A 153 -6.43 25.98 -0.23
C LYS A 153 -5.67 24.66 -0.16
N ASN A 154 -4.38 24.70 -0.50
CA ASN A 154 -3.51 23.53 -0.40
C ASN A 154 -3.06 23.32 1.06
N ASP A 155 -4.01 22.98 1.94
CA ASP A 155 -3.79 22.84 3.38
C ASP A 155 -3.34 21.42 3.77
N ASP A 156 -2.76 21.24 4.95
CA ASP A 156 -2.26 19.95 5.43
C ASP A 156 -3.39 18.93 5.60
N ASP A 157 -3.33 17.84 4.83
CA ASP A 157 -4.32 16.77 4.85
C ASP A 157 -4.43 16.12 6.24
N GLU A 158 -3.38 16.19 7.07
CA GLU A 158 -3.41 15.70 8.45
C GLU A 158 -4.49 16.39 9.30
N LYS A 159 -4.91 17.61 8.95
CA LYS A 159 -6.01 18.32 9.62
C LYS A 159 -7.37 17.65 9.39
N LEU A 160 -7.54 16.89 8.31
CA LEU A 160 -8.79 16.18 7.99
C LEU A 160 -9.16 15.14 9.05
N ARG A 161 -8.19 14.64 9.84
CA ARG A 161 -8.49 13.75 10.98
C ARG A 161 -9.26 14.42 12.11
N LYS A 162 -9.30 15.76 12.12
CA LYS A 162 -9.98 16.59 13.13
C LYS A 162 -11.26 17.23 12.61
N THR A 163 -11.62 17.04 11.34
CA THR A 163 -12.89 17.56 10.81
C THR A 163 -14.06 16.81 11.43
N VAL A 164 -15.19 17.51 11.54
CA VAL A 164 -16.47 16.95 11.95
C VAL A 164 -17.37 16.86 10.73
N PHE A 165 -18.42 16.03 10.79
CA PHE A 165 -19.43 16.02 9.74
C PHE A 165 -20.28 17.29 9.86
N ASP A 166 -20.22 18.17 8.86
CA ASP A 166 -21.05 19.38 8.74
C ASP A 166 -22.18 19.22 7.71
N GLY A 167 -22.11 18.18 6.87
CA GLY A 167 -23.11 17.90 5.83
C GLY A 167 -22.96 18.75 4.57
N GLU A 168 -22.01 19.69 4.53
CA GLU A 168 -21.81 20.62 3.43
C GLU A 168 -20.67 20.15 2.53
N GLU A 169 -20.98 19.18 1.66
CA GLU A 169 -20.01 18.77 0.65
C GLU A 169 -19.97 19.79 -0.50
N LYS A 170 -18.82 20.43 -0.68
CA LYS A 170 -18.57 21.33 -1.81
C LYS A 170 -18.44 20.54 -3.11
N ILE A 171 -19.35 20.80 -4.05
CA ILE A 171 -19.40 20.18 -5.38
C ILE A 171 -19.80 21.26 -6.39
N ASN A 172 -18.97 21.49 -7.40
CA ASN A 172 -19.31 22.33 -8.56
C ASN A 172 -18.73 21.79 -9.88
N SER A 173 -18.24 20.55 -9.87
CA SER A 173 -17.72 19.85 -11.05
C SER A 173 -18.31 18.45 -11.14
N ASP A 174 -18.69 18.06 -12.35
CA ASP A 174 -19.12 16.70 -12.70
C ASP A 174 -17.93 15.76 -12.98
N THR A 175 -16.71 16.30 -12.95
CA THR A 175 -15.45 15.56 -13.12
C THR A 175 -14.56 15.71 -11.90
N LEU A 176 -13.77 14.68 -11.61
CA LEU A 176 -12.83 14.72 -10.50
C LEU A 176 -11.70 15.71 -10.81
N ILE A 177 -11.44 16.62 -9.89
CA ILE A 177 -10.48 17.70 -10.06
C ILE A 177 -9.10 17.24 -9.59
N ASP A 178 -8.09 17.46 -10.42
CA ASP A 178 -6.70 17.27 -10.05
C ASP A 178 -6.30 18.32 -8.99
N THR A 179 -5.71 17.83 -7.89
CA THR A 179 -5.23 18.66 -6.78
C THR A 179 -3.72 18.59 -6.58
N HIS A 180 -3.02 17.88 -7.47
CA HIS A 180 -1.59 17.58 -7.37
C HIS A 180 -0.77 18.19 -8.51
N GLY A 181 -1.38 18.48 -9.67
CA GLY A 181 -0.71 19.15 -10.77
C GLY A 181 0.61 18.47 -11.17
N ALA A 182 1.71 19.22 -11.16
CA ALA A 182 3.03 18.71 -11.57
C ALA A 182 3.55 17.52 -10.73
N TYR A 183 3.05 17.32 -9.51
CA TYR A 183 3.42 16.16 -8.68
C TYR A 183 2.90 14.82 -9.24
N VAL A 184 1.89 14.85 -10.12
CA VAL A 184 1.42 13.66 -10.85
C VAL A 184 2.39 13.26 -11.96
N VAL A 185 3.11 14.24 -12.52
CA VAL A 185 3.95 14.08 -13.71
C VAL A 185 5.38 13.73 -13.32
N ALA A 186 5.95 14.42 -12.33
CA ALA A 186 7.36 14.26 -11.94
C ALA A 186 7.79 12.80 -11.67
N PRO A 187 7.04 11.96 -10.92
CA PRO A 187 7.42 10.57 -10.69
C PRO A 187 7.49 9.73 -11.96
N ARG A 188 6.62 10.01 -12.95
CA ARG A 188 6.67 9.35 -14.26
C ARG A 188 7.91 9.75 -15.04
N CYS A 189 8.24 11.04 -15.06
CA CYS A 189 9.43 11.55 -15.74
C CYS A 189 10.71 10.95 -15.14
N VAL A 190 10.83 10.93 -13.81
CA VAL A 190 11.96 10.29 -13.12
C VAL A 190 12.01 8.79 -13.40
N ALA A 191 10.87 8.11 -13.43
CA ALA A 191 10.83 6.69 -13.74
C ALA A 191 11.31 6.37 -15.17
N GLN A 192 10.93 7.20 -16.14
CA GLN A 192 11.39 7.10 -17.52
C GLN A 192 12.89 7.41 -17.63
N GLU A 193 13.34 8.51 -17.03
CA GLU A 193 14.73 8.93 -17.00
C GLU A 193 15.65 7.82 -16.47
N LEU A 194 15.28 7.23 -15.33
CA LEU A 194 16.09 6.21 -14.66
C LEU A 194 15.78 4.80 -15.14
N ASN A 195 14.86 4.61 -16.09
CA ASN A 195 14.40 3.31 -16.59
C ASN A 195 14.02 2.35 -15.44
N VAL A 196 13.05 2.74 -14.63
CA VAL A 196 12.47 1.91 -13.57
C VAL A 196 10.97 1.68 -13.81
N PRO A 197 10.40 0.57 -13.31
CA PRO A 197 8.96 0.36 -13.40
C PRO A 197 8.18 1.51 -12.76
N PHE A 198 7.09 1.91 -13.43
CA PHE A 198 6.20 2.97 -12.99
C PHE A 198 4.77 2.44 -12.87
N VAL A 199 4.08 2.80 -11.78
CA VAL A 199 2.66 2.52 -11.56
C VAL A 199 1.91 3.85 -11.45
N ASP A 200 0.95 4.06 -12.34
CA ASP A 200 0.12 5.26 -12.41
C ASP A 200 -1.05 5.23 -11.41
N ALA A 201 -0.72 5.36 -10.13
CA ALA A 201 -1.72 5.36 -9.05
C ALA A 201 -2.72 6.50 -9.19
N THR A 202 -2.31 7.67 -9.69
CA THR A 202 -3.22 8.79 -9.97
C THR A 202 -4.30 8.36 -10.95
N LYS A 203 -3.94 7.80 -12.12
CA LYS A 203 -4.94 7.35 -13.09
C LYS A 203 -5.84 6.25 -12.53
N ILE A 204 -5.26 5.24 -11.88
CA ILE A 204 -6.01 4.10 -11.33
C ILE A 204 -7.06 4.58 -10.33
N THR A 205 -6.66 5.45 -9.41
CA THR A 205 -7.57 5.94 -8.36
C THR A 205 -8.56 6.96 -8.90
N HIS A 206 -8.17 7.84 -9.83
CA HIS A 206 -9.08 8.71 -10.57
C HIS A 206 -10.20 7.90 -11.24
N ASP A 207 -9.85 6.84 -11.98
CA ASP A 207 -10.83 6.03 -12.72
C ASP A 207 -11.80 5.32 -11.76
N ILE A 208 -11.32 4.84 -10.61
CA ILE A 208 -12.16 4.24 -9.56
C ILE A 208 -13.13 5.26 -8.97
N GLU A 209 -12.64 6.41 -8.50
CA GLU A 209 -13.45 7.50 -7.94
C GLU A 209 -14.51 7.95 -8.95
N THR A 210 -14.11 8.15 -10.20
CA THR A 210 -15.00 8.56 -11.31
C THR A 210 -16.08 7.51 -11.56
N SER A 211 -15.73 6.22 -11.57
CA SER A 211 -16.70 5.14 -11.80
C SER A 211 -17.78 5.03 -10.72
N LEU A 212 -17.45 5.39 -9.48
CA LEU A 212 -18.39 5.42 -8.36
C LEU A 212 -19.20 6.72 -8.31
N GLY A 213 -18.75 7.75 -9.03
CA GLY A 213 -19.31 9.09 -9.03
C GLY A 213 -19.22 9.77 -7.65
N ILE A 214 -19.78 10.97 -7.55
CA ILE A 214 -19.73 11.80 -6.33
C ILE A 214 -20.25 11.04 -5.10
N LYS A 215 -21.46 10.48 -5.14
CA LYS A 215 -22.03 9.85 -3.93
C LYS A 215 -21.38 8.51 -3.60
N GLY A 216 -21.08 7.66 -4.59
CA GLY A 216 -20.54 6.33 -4.36
C GLY A 216 -19.10 6.36 -3.84
N SER A 217 -18.29 7.28 -4.35
CA SER A 217 -16.88 7.43 -3.95
C SER A 217 -16.69 7.71 -2.46
N ARG A 218 -17.67 8.34 -1.78
CA ARG A 218 -17.63 8.57 -0.32
C ARG A 218 -17.34 7.29 0.47
N SER A 219 -17.81 6.14 -0.03
CA SER A 219 -17.62 4.83 0.61
C SER A 219 -16.16 4.41 0.72
N LEU A 220 -15.25 4.97 -0.09
CA LEU A 220 -13.81 4.67 -0.03
C LEU A 220 -13.12 5.42 1.11
N HIS A 221 -13.64 6.57 1.52
CA HIS A 221 -12.94 7.50 2.38
C HIS A 221 -13.44 7.48 3.83
N MET A 222 -12.76 8.22 4.69
CA MET A 222 -13.16 8.48 6.07
C MET A 222 -14.36 9.45 6.15
N TRP A 223 -15.44 9.04 5.48
CA TRP A 223 -16.70 9.76 5.34
C TRP A 223 -17.77 9.06 6.18
N TYR A 224 -18.03 9.61 7.36
CA TYR A 224 -18.94 9.05 8.35
C TYR A 224 -19.86 10.13 8.90
N LYS A 225 -21.14 9.81 9.03
CA LYS A 225 -22.12 10.64 9.74
C LYS A 225 -21.94 10.50 11.26
N PRO A 226 -22.44 11.46 12.05
CA PRO A 226 -22.48 11.33 13.50
C PRO A 226 -23.13 10.01 13.94
N GLY A 227 -22.50 9.31 14.87
CA GLY A 227 -23.00 8.05 15.42
C GLY A 227 -22.71 6.77 14.60
N GLU A 228 -22.20 6.86 13.37
CA GLU A 228 -21.91 5.65 12.56
C GLU A 228 -20.68 4.87 13.07
N VAL A 229 -19.69 5.58 13.61
CA VAL A 229 -18.45 4.99 14.11
C VAL A 229 -18.19 5.47 15.54
N PRO A 230 -18.11 4.58 16.55
CA PRO A 230 -17.95 4.97 17.94
C PRO A 230 -16.70 5.84 18.22
N SER A 231 -15.59 5.59 17.53
CA SER A 231 -14.35 6.38 17.68
C SER A 231 -14.41 7.75 17.00
N ILE A 232 -15.45 8.02 16.20
CA ILE A 232 -15.67 9.27 15.49
C ILE A 232 -17.13 9.72 15.75
N PRO A 233 -17.50 10.02 17.01
CA PRO A 233 -18.89 10.20 17.40
C PRO A 233 -19.58 11.38 16.71
N LYS A 234 -18.81 12.41 16.33
CA LYS A 234 -19.28 13.60 15.58
C LYS A 234 -19.26 13.42 14.06
N GLY A 235 -18.97 12.22 13.56
CA GLY A 235 -18.72 11.98 12.15
C GLY A 235 -17.43 12.65 11.65
N ARG A 236 -17.11 12.43 10.38
CA ARG A 236 -15.97 13.01 9.68
C ARG A 236 -16.28 13.12 8.19
N MET A 237 -15.80 14.20 7.57
CA MET A 237 -15.74 14.34 6.12
C MET A 237 -14.27 14.56 5.75
N ASP A 238 -13.64 13.48 5.30
CA ASP A 238 -12.24 13.44 4.88
C ASP A 238 -12.19 12.79 3.51
N ASN A 239 -11.64 13.52 2.55
CA ASN A 239 -11.62 13.16 1.12
C ASN A 239 -10.23 12.67 0.66
N THR A 240 -9.31 12.42 1.59
CA THR A 240 -7.94 11.98 1.28
C THR A 240 -7.66 10.62 1.90
N HIS A 241 -8.07 10.40 3.14
CA HIS A 241 -7.75 9.16 3.85
C HIS A 241 -8.81 8.10 3.64
N TYR A 242 -8.35 6.90 3.29
CA TYR A 242 -9.22 5.75 3.09
C TYR A 242 -9.66 5.11 4.41
N ASN A 243 -10.87 4.54 4.37
CA ASN A 243 -11.31 3.57 5.37
C ASN A 243 -10.87 2.14 4.99
N VAL A 244 -11.26 1.13 5.78
CA VAL A 244 -10.95 -0.28 5.52
C VAL A 244 -11.36 -0.74 4.12
N TYR A 245 -12.56 -0.37 3.66
CA TYR A 245 -13.07 -0.74 2.34
C TYR A 245 -12.27 -0.06 1.23
N GLY A 246 -12.11 1.27 1.30
CA GLY A 246 -11.36 2.01 0.29
C GLY A 246 -9.92 1.54 0.17
N ALA A 247 -9.21 1.38 1.29
CA ALA A 247 -7.82 0.93 1.28
C ALA A 247 -7.67 -0.44 0.59
N ARG A 248 -8.64 -1.36 0.79
CA ARG A 248 -8.67 -2.66 0.11
C ARG A 248 -8.92 -2.53 -1.38
N ILE A 249 -9.89 -1.71 -1.82
CA ILE A 249 -10.16 -1.48 -3.24
C ILE A 249 -8.92 -0.92 -3.94
N ILE A 250 -8.33 0.13 -3.38
CA ILE A 250 -7.16 0.81 -3.94
C ILE A 250 -5.94 -0.12 -3.96
N ALA A 251 -5.63 -0.79 -2.84
CA ALA A 251 -4.50 -1.70 -2.79
C ALA A 251 -4.62 -2.88 -3.76
N GLY A 252 -5.83 -3.36 -4.04
CA GLY A 252 -6.06 -4.43 -5.01
C GLY A 252 -5.78 -3.98 -6.44
N ALA A 253 -6.32 -2.82 -6.82
CA ALA A 253 -6.07 -2.24 -8.14
C ALA A 253 -4.57 -1.91 -8.34
N LEU A 254 -3.91 -1.40 -7.29
CA LEU A 254 -2.47 -1.17 -7.31
C LEU A 254 -1.69 -2.48 -7.42
N ALA A 255 -2.07 -3.54 -6.69
CA ALA A 255 -1.42 -4.85 -6.80
C ALA A 255 -1.51 -5.44 -8.22
N ASP A 256 -2.65 -5.29 -8.90
CA ASP A 256 -2.80 -5.70 -10.29
C ASP A 256 -1.91 -4.89 -11.23
N ALA A 257 -1.83 -3.57 -11.02
CA ALA A 257 -0.95 -2.70 -11.81
C ALA A 257 0.54 -3.01 -11.57
N ILE A 258 0.92 -3.28 -10.32
CA ILE A 258 2.25 -3.76 -9.95
C ILE A 258 2.56 -5.07 -10.67
N GLY A 259 1.62 -6.02 -10.68
CA GLY A 259 1.80 -7.31 -11.34
C GLY A 259 2.06 -7.20 -12.85
N LYS A 260 1.46 -6.18 -13.50
CA LYS A 260 1.71 -5.85 -14.91
C LYS A 260 3.05 -5.16 -15.12
N ALA A 261 3.37 -4.16 -14.29
CA ALA A 261 4.61 -3.38 -14.39
C ALA A 261 5.86 -4.19 -14.01
N VAL A 262 5.69 -5.19 -13.14
CA VAL A 262 6.76 -6.06 -12.63
C VAL A 262 6.31 -7.52 -12.74
N PRO A 263 6.50 -8.18 -13.89
CA PRO A 263 6.03 -9.56 -14.12
C PRO A 263 6.54 -10.57 -13.11
N ALA A 264 7.74 -10.35 -12.55
CA ALA A 264 8.30 -11.17 -11.48
C ALA A 264 7.46 -11.15 -10.20
N LEU A 265 6.79 -10.04 -9.89
CA LEU A 265 5.81 -9.93 -8.81
C LEU A 265 4.40 -10.37 -9.26
N GLY A 266 4.06 -10.21 -10.54
CA GLY A 266 2.77 -10.62 -11.10
C GLY A 266 2.40 -12.08 -10.80
N LYS A 267 3.36 -13.00 -10.86
CA LYS A 267 3.14 -14.42 -10.51
C LYS A 267 2.73 -14.64 -9.04
N HIS A 268 2.96 -13.67 -8.17
CA HIS A 268 2.64 -13.69 -6.75
C HIS A 268 1.36 -12.91 -6.40
N VAL A 269 0.78 -12.15 -7.33
CA VAL A 269 -0.47 -11.42 -7.07
C VAL A 269 -1.61 -12.42 -6.84
N ARG A 270 -2.38 -12.21 -5.77
CA ARG A 270 -3.52 -13.04 -5.36
C ARG A 270 -4.69 -12.16 -4.98
N HIS A 271 -5.89 -12.70 -5.15
CA HIS A 271 -7.12 -12.07 -4.68
C HIS A 271 -7.87 -13.06 -3.79
N TYR A 272 -8.35 -12.56 -2.66
CA TYR A 272 -9.18 -13.29 -1.72
C TYR A 272 -10.45 -12.48 -1.49
N ASP A 273 -11.56 -13.19 -1.28
CA ASP A 273 -12.82 -12.53 -0.98
C ASP A 273 -12.72 -11.76 0.36
N TYR A 274 -12.12 -12.39 1.37
CA TYR A 274 -11.87 -11.77 2.67
C TYR A 274 -10.44 -12.00 3.16
N VAL A 275 -9.90 -11.00 3.85
CA VAL A 275 -8.62 -11.08 4.55
C VAL A 275 -8.84 -10.81 6.04
N VAL A 276 -8.27 -11.67 6.89
CA VAL A 276 -8.36 -11.59 8.35
C VAL A 276 -6.98 -11.30 8.92
N SER A 277 -6.88 -10.26 9.76
CA SER A 277 -5.64 -9.88 10.43
C SER A 277 -5.91 -9.22 11.77
N ALA A 278 -5.22 -9.70 12.81
CA ALA A 278 -5.29 -9.10 14.16
C ALA A 278 -4.56 -7.75 14.23
N GLU A 279 -3.80 -7.41 13.19
CA GLU A 279 -3.04 -6.17 13.03
C GLU A 279 -3.75 -5.15 12.13
N GLY A 280 -5.02 -5.38 11.78
CA GLY A 280 -5.80 -4.45 10.96
C GLY A 280 -5.45 -4.45 9.46
N ARG A 281 -4.63 -5.39 9.01
CA ARG A 281 -4.17 -5.53 7.61
C ARG A 281 -5.16 -6.23 6.68
N GLY A 282 -6.37 -6.51 7.15
CA GLY A 282 -7.43 -7.21 6.42
C GLY A 282 -8.77 -6.48 6.49
N ASN A 283 -9.79 -7.08 5.88
CA ASN A 283 -11.17 -6.63 5.99
C ASN A 283 -11.75 -6.85 7.39
N PHE A 284 -11.29 -7.90 8.08
CA PHE A 284 -11.83 -8.31 9.37
C PHE A 284 -10.72 -8.47 10.41
N MET A 285 -11.04 -8.03 11.65
CA MET A 285 -10.18 -8.21 12.82
C MET A 285 -10.29 -9.61 13.42
N THR A 286 -11.40 -10.31 13.18
CA THR A 286 -11.64 -11.66 13.69
C THR A 286 -12.04 -12.64 12.58
N LEU A 287 -11.69 -13.91 12.77
CA LEU A 287 -12.12 -14.97 11.85
C LEU A 287 -13.63 -15.20 11.91
N GLN A 288 -14.25 -15.00 13.08
CA GLN A 288 -15.71 -15.14 13.23
C GLN A 288 -16.46 -14.10 12.40
N ASP A 289 -16.02 -12.84 12.41
CA ASP A 289 -16.68 -11.78 11.64
C ASP A 289 -16.57 -12.03 10.13
N ALA A 290 -15.39 -12.48 9.68
CA ALA A 290 -15.20 -12.87 8.28
C ALA A 290 -16.14 -14.02 7.89
N VAL A 291 -16.29 -15.05 8.74
CA VAL A 291 -17.24 -16.14 8.49
C VAL A 291 -18.67 -15.66 8.50
N ASN A 292 -19.04 -14.77 9.42
CA ASN A 292 -20.39 -14.20 9.50
C ASN A 292 -20.76 -13.46 8.20
N ALA A 293 -19.80 -12.73 7.62
CA ALA A 293 -19.98 -12.00 6.37
C ALA A 293 -20.14 -12.90 5.12
N VAL A 294 -19.71 -14.17 5.17
CA VAL A 294 -19.85 -15.10 4.03
C VAL A 294 -21.32 -15.35 3.70
N PRO A 295 -21.79 -15.05 2.47
CA PRO A 295 -23.15 -15.38 2.05
C PRO A 295 -23.37 -16.89 1.97
N ALA A 296 -24.56 -17.36 2.36
CA ALA A 296 -24.92 -18.77 2.27
C ALA A 296 -24.82 -19.27 0.81
N GLY A 297 -24.30 -20.49 0.61
CA GLY A 297 -24.15 -21.11 -0.70
C GLY A 297 -23.05 -20.55 -1.61
N LYS A 298 -22.51 -19.35 -1.34
CA LYS A 298 -21.45 -18.72 -2.14
C LYS A 298 -20.07 -19.29 -1.78
N LYS A 299 -19.32 -19.75 -2.79
CA LYS A 299 -17.91 -20.12 -2.63
C LYS A 299 -17.12 -18.87 -2.26
N THR A 300 -16.42 -18.92 -1.13
CA THR A 300 -15.70 -17.78 -0.58
C THR A 300 -14.32 -18.21 -0.07
N THR A 301 -13.29 -17.43 -0.39
CA THR A 301 -11.91 -17.62 0.03
C THR A 301 -11.55 -16.64 1.14
N ILE A 302 -11.05 -17.16 2.25
CA ILE A 302 -10.63 -16.35 3.41
C ILE A 302 -9.14 -16.54 3.63
N LEU A 303 -8.37 -15.47 3.43
CA LEU A 303 -6.97 -15.41 3.82
C LEU A 303 -6.85 -15.06 5.30
N ILE A 304 -6.05 -15.82 6.03
CA ILE A 304 -5.74 -15.61 7.44
C ILE A 304 -4.24 -15.26 7.56
N LEU A 305 -3.95 -14.03 7.96
CA LEU A 305 -2.59 -13.52 8.12
C LEU A 305 -2.07 -13.75 9.54
N GLY A 306 -1.12 -14.68 9.69
CA GLY A 306 -0.44 -14.97 10.95
C GLY A 306 -1.37 -15.35 12.11
N GLY A 307 -0.86 -15.30 13.34
CA GLY A 307 -1.68 -15.36 14.56
C GLY A 307 -2.30 -16.72 14.93
N LYS A 308 -3.03 -16.71 16.06
CA LYS A 308 -3.83 -17.83 16.59
C LYS A 308 -5.29 -17.41 16.64
N TRP A 309 -6.17 -18.21 16.05
CA TRP A 309 -7.57 -17.90 15.82
C TRP A 309 -8.45 -18.97 16.43
N ASN A 310 -9.58 -18.57 17.01
CA ASN A 310 -10.60 -19.52 17.45
C ASN A 310 -11.31 -20.11 16.22
N LYS A 311 -11.65 -21.40 16.26
CA LYS A 311 -12.53 -22.01 15.25
C LYS A 311 -13.86 -21.25 15.18
N PRO A 312 -14.25 -20.76 14.00
CA PRO A 312 -15.51 -20.04 13.85
C PRO A 312 -16.69 -21.01 13.92
N THR A 313 -17.82 -20.53 14.42
CA THR A 313 -19.11 -21.23 14.43
C THR A 313 -20.00 -20.72 13.30
N GLY A 314 -21.15 -21.37 13.07
CA GLY A 314 -22.13 -20.91 12.08
C GLY A 314 -21.69 -21.08 10.62
N THR A 315 -20.85 -22.09 10.35
CA THR A 315 -20.36 -22.40 8.99
C THR A 315 -21.32 -23.30 8.20
N GLN A 316 -22.40 -23.82 8.80
CA GLN A 316 -23.37 -24.64 8.08
C GLN A 316 -23.93 -23.89 6.86
N GLY A 317 -23.97 -24.55 5.71
CA GLY A 317 -24.43 -23.94 4.45
C GLY A 317 -23.46 -22.96 3.78
N LYS A 318 -22.30 -22.68 4.39
CA LYS A 318 -21.27 -21.80 3.82
C LYS A 318 -20.15 -22.61 3.16
N LYS A 319 -19.72 -22.19 1.96
CA LYS A 319 -18.65 -22.85 1.20
C LYS A 319 -17.35 -22.05 1.33
N ILE A 320 -16.59 -22.32 2.38
CA ILE A 320 -15.40 -21.52 2.75
C ILE A 320 -14.11 -22.29 2.48
N LYS A 321 -13.18 -21.67 1.74
CA LYS A 321 -11.79 -22.12 1.61
C LYS A 321 -10.88 -21.20 2.43
N TYR A 322 -10.26 -21.74 3.48
CA TYR A 322 -9.27 -21.01 4.27
C TYR A 322 -7.88 -21.13 3.67
N VAL A 323 -7.19 -20.00 3.53
CA VAL A 323 -5.78 -19.91 3.17
C VAL A 323 -5.03 -19.30 4.35
N LYS A 324 -3.91 -19.88 4.74
CA LYS A 324 -3.20 -19.56 5.99
C LYS A 324 -1.76 -19.21 5.67
N TYR A 325 -1.34 -17.99 5.99
CA TYR A 325 0.05 -17.57 5.81
C TYR A 325 0.81 -17.50 7.12
N TRP A 326 2.12 -17.75 7.02
CA TRP A 326 3.11 -17.60 8.09
C TRP A 326 2.69 -18.22 9.42
N GLY A 327 2.27 -19.48 9.35
CA GLY A 327 1.96 -20.27 10.54
C GLY A 327 0.67 -19.87 11.26
N ALA A 328 -0.27 -19.19 10.57
CA ALA A 328 -1.62 -18.96 11.11
C ALA A 328 -2.27 -20.27 11.57
N LYS A 329 -2.70 -20.33 12.84
CA LYS A 329 -3.33 -21.52 13.45
C LYS A 329 -4.77 -21.22 13.81
N VAL A 330 -5.69 -22.05 13.33
CA VAL A 330 -7.09 -22.07 13.77
C VAL A 330 -7.19 -23.21 14.78
N LYS A 331 -7.47 -22.86 16.04
CA LYS A 331 -7.62 -23.78 17.16
C LYS A 331 -8.96 -24.47 17.14
#